data_AF-A0A840VMF6-F1
#
_entry.id   AF-A0A840VMF6-F1
#
_cell.length_a   1.000
_cell.length_b   1.000
_cell.length_c   1.000
_cell.angle_alpha   90.00
_cell.angle_beta   90.00
_cell.angle_gamma   90.00
#
_symmetry.space_group_name_H-M   'P 1'
#
loop_
_entity.id
_entity.type
_entity.pdbx_description
1 polymer ?
#
loop_
_entity_poly.entity_id
_entity_poly.type
_entity_poly.pdbx_seq_one_letter_code
_entity_poly.pdbx_strand_id
1 'polypeptide(L)' 'MSLRAFHIVFVTVSTLMFVFLAIWSFVIAVEKSGLVTGLGILGVVGSLGMPVYGVYFYRKARKLLL' A
#
# COMPACT_ATOMS: atom_id res chain seq x y z
N MET A 1 20.31 7.78 -7.72
CA MET A 1 19.58 7.69 -6.42
C MET A 1 19.77 6.30 -5.83
N SER A 2 19.87 6.16 -4.51
CA SER A 2 19.97 4.82 -3.93
C SER A 2 18.65 4.07 -4.15
N LEU A 3 18.75 2.82 -4.61
CA LEU A 3 17.58 1.96 -4.88
C LEU A 3 16.66 1.85 -3.64
N ARG A 4 17.25 1.98 -2.45
CA ARG A 4 16.58 1.96 -1.15
C ARG A 4 15.66 3.17 -0.94
N ALA A 5 16.13 4.38 -1.23
CA ALA A 5 15.35 5.61 -1.03
C ALA A 5 14.12 5.64 -1.95
N PHE A 6 14.31 5.28 -3.22
CA PHE A 6 13.21 5.16 -4.19
C PHE A 6 12.15 4.16 -3.71
N HIS A 7 12.58 2.99 -3.24
CA HIS A 7 11.67 1.94 -2.80
C HIS A 7 10.84 2.35 -1.57
N ILE A 8 11.44 3.05 -0.60
CA ILE A 8 10.73 3.53 0.58
C ILE A 8 9.66 4.56 0.19
N VAL A 9 10.00 5.50 -0.69
CA VAL A 9 9.05 6.50 -1.19
C VAL A 9 7.90 5.82 -1.94
N PHE A 10 8.21 4.87 -2.83
CA PHE A 10 7.22 4.09 -3.56
C PHE A 10 6.24 3.38 -2.61
N VAL A 11 6.76 2.60 -1.65
CA VAL A 11 5.92 1.88 -0.67
C VAL A 11 5.04 2.85 0.12
N THR A 12 5.57 4.01 0.51
CA THR A 12 4.84 5.01 1.29
C THR A 12 3.69 5.59 0.49
N VAL A 13 3.95 6.06 -0.74
CA VAL A 13 2.93 6.65 -1.62
C VAL A 13 1.85 5.61 -1.97
N SER A 14 2.23 4.39 -2.32
CA SER A 14 1.26 3.32 -2.58
C SER A 14 0.42 2.97 -1.36
N THR A 15 1.01 2.91 -0.17
CA THR A 15 0.27 2.66 1.08
C THR A 15 -0.77 3.75 1.32
N LEU A 16 -0.38 5.03 1.21
CA LEU A 16 -1.31 6.16 1.37
C LEU A 16 -2.43 6.13 0.33
N MET A 17 -2.12 5.78 -0.92
CA MET A 17 -3.12 5.63 -1.98
C MET A 17 -4.14 4.53 -1.64
N PHE A 18 -3.70 3.38 -1.11
CA PHE A 18 -4.59 2.31 -0.68
C PHE A 18 -5.43 2.65 0.55
N VAL A 19 -4.85 3.36 1.53
CA VAL A 19 -5.60 3.90 2.67
C VAL A 19 -6.68 4.85 2.18
N PHE A 20 -6.34 5.78 1.29
CA PHE A 20 -7.31 6.68 0.69
C PHE A 20 -8.41 5.91 -0.05
N LEU A 21 -8.05 4.90 -0.84
CA LEU A 21 -9.03 4.09 -1.57
C LEU A 21 -10.00 3.36 -0.63
N ALA A 22 -9.51 2.82 0.48
CA ALA A 22 -10.33 2.18 1.50
C ALA A 22 -11.30 3.18 2.15
N ILE A 23 -10.79 4.35 2.57
CA ILE A 23 -11.61 5.41 3.18
C ILE A 23 -12.64 5.91 2.17
N TRP A 24 -12.24 6.15 0.93
CA TRP A 24 -13.15 6.63 -0.11
C TRP A 24 -14.27 5.62 -0.35
N SER A 25 -13.95 4.34 -0.53
CA SER A 25 -14.95 3.29 -0.76
C SER A 25 -15.96 3.16 0.41
N PHE A 26 -15.46 3.07 1.64
CA PHE A 26 -16.32 2.77 2.79
C PHE A 26 -17.02 4.00 3.38
N VAL A 27 -16.38 5.17 3.34
CA VAL A 27 -16.86 6.38 4.03
C VAL A 27 -17.44 7.41 3.06
N ILE A 28 -16.80 7.64 1.91
CA ILE A 28 -17.12 8.79 1.04
C ILE A 28 -18.06 8.39 -0.12
N ALA A 29 -17.88 7.21 -0.68
CA ALA A 29 -18.63 6.77 -1.84
C ALA A 29 -20.13 6.65 -1.51
N VAL A 30 -20.93 7.40 -2.28
CA VAL A 30 -22.39 7.43 -2.16
C VAL A 30 -23.01 6.12 -2.65
N GLU A 31 -22.47 5.57 -3.74
CA GLU A 31 -22.87 4.27 -4.27
C GLU A 31 -22.16 3.14 -3.52
N LYS A 32 -22.92 2.14 -3.07
CA LYS A 32 -22.41 0.94 -2.40
C LYS A 32 -22.58 -0.29 -3.29
N SER A 33 -22.05 -0.24 -4.51
CA SER A 33 -22.03 -1.42 -5.38
C SER A 33 -20.93 -2.40 -4.97
N GLY A 34 -21.03 -3.63 -5.50
CA GLY A 34 -20.03 -4.68 -5.28
C GLY A 34 -18.63 -4.26 -5.73
N LEU A 35 -18.53 -3.48 -6.81
CA LEU A 35 -17.25 -2.94 -7.30
C LEU A 35 -16.65 -1.94 -6.32
N VAL A 36 -17.45 -0.99 -5.81
CA VAL A 36 -16.97 0.00 -4.83
C VAL A 36 -16.48 -0.72 -3.57
N THR A 37 -17.27 -1.66 -3.06
CA THR A 37 -16.90 -2.46 -1.87
C THR A 37 -15.64 -3.29 -2.11
N GLY A 38 -15.51 -3.90 -3.30
CA GLY A 38 -14.33 -4.65 -3.71
C GLY A 38 -13.07 -3.77 -3.73
N LEU A 39 -13.16 -2.56 -4.27
CA LEU A 39 -12.06 -1.58 -4.23
C LEU A 39 -11.69 -1.18 -2.80
N GLY A 40 -12.66 -1.08 -1.90
CA GLY A 40 -12.42 -0.83 -0.48
C GLY A 40 -11.64 -1.96 0.19
N ILE A 41 -12.03 -3.21 -0.04
CA ILE A 41 -11.32 -4.39 0.46
C ILE A 41 -9.90 -4.44 -0.10
N LEU A 42 -9.73 -4.21 -1.41
CA LEU A 42 -8.41 -4.11 -2.03
C LEU A 42 -7.57 -2.98 -1.43
N GLY A 43 -8.20 -1.84 -1.09
CA GLY A 43 -7.60 -0.76 -0.33
C GLY A 43 -7.08 -1.22 1.03
N VAL A 44 -7.88 -1.93 1.80
CA VAL A 44 -7.46 -2.46 3.12
C VAL A 44 -6.31 -3.45 2.97
N VAL A 45 -6.44 -4.43 2.07
CA VAL A 45 -5.40 -5.44 1.83
C VAL A 45 -4.11 -4.78 1.35
N GLY A 46 -4.20 -3.83 0.41
CA GLY A 46 -3.06 -3.08 -0.12
C GLY A 46 -2.38 -2.21 0.95
N SER A 47 -3.15 -1.57 1.82
CA SER A 47 -2.61 -0.72 2.91
C SER A 47 -1.82 -1.51 3.95
N LEU A 48 -2.15 -2.78 4.17
CA LEU A 48 -1.42 -3.67 5.06
C LEU A 48 -0.27 -4.40 4.32
N GLY A 49 -0.53 -4.82 3.08
CA GLY A 49 0.43 -5.56 2.26
C GLY A 49 1.64 -4.73 1.86
N MET A 50 1.47 -3.44 1.53
CA MET A 50 2.56 -2.58 1.10
C MET A 50 3.62 -2.36 2.20
N PRO A 51 3.28 -2.02 3.45
CA PRO A 51 4.25 -1.96 4.55
C PRO A 51 4.97 -3.29 4.79
N VAL A 52 4.25 -4.41 4.78
CA VAL A 52 4.83 -5.75 4.97
C VAL A 52 5.85 -6.06 3.87
N TYR A 53 5.49 -5.79 2.62
CA TYR A 53 6.38 -5.93 1.47
C TYR A 53 7.61 -5.03 1.60
N GLY A 54 7.44 -3.76 1.94
CA GLY A 54 8.54 -2.81 2.11
C GLY A 54 9.52 -3.23 3.19
N VAL A 55 9.02 -3.72 4.34
CA VAL A 55 9.86 -4.25 5.42
C VAL A 55 10.61 -5.50 4.97
N TYR A 56 9.94 -6.42 4.27
CA TYR A 56 10.58 -7.64 3.76
C TYR A 56 11.69 -7.31 2.76
N PHE A 57 11.42 -6.42 1.80
CA PHE A 57 12.41 -5.97 0.83
C PHE A 57 13.60 -5.30 1.50
N TYR A 58 13.35 -4.41 2.47
CA TYR A 58 14.40 -3.72 3.20
C TYR A 58 15.29 -4.69 4.00
N ARG A 59 14.69 -5.69 4.65
CA ARG A 59 15.43 -6.76 5.35
C ARG A 59 16.30 -7.56 4.38
N LYS A 60 15.78 -7.93 3.21
CA LYS A 60 16.51 -8.67 2.18
C LYS A 60 17.67 -7.84 1.57
N ALA A 61 17.41 -6.58 1.26
CA ALA A 61 18.41 -5.66 0.71
C ALA A 61 19.52 -5.30 1.70
N ARG A 62 19.29 -5.45 3.01
CA ARG A 62 20.32 -5.31 4.04
C ARG A 62 21.22 -6.55 4.13
N LYS A 63 20.65 -7.76 3.99
CA LYS A 63 21.41 -9.03 4.00
C LYS A 63 22.31 -9.25 2.78
N LEU A 64 21.99 -8.65 1.63
CA LEU A 64 22.78 -8.80 0.40
C LEU A 64 23.94 -7.78 0.28
N LEU A 65 23.96 -6.76 1.14
CA LEU A 65 24.95 -5.68 1.12
C LEU A 65 25.88 -5.71 2.36
N LEU A 66 25.78 -6.76 3.18
CA LEU A 66 26.67 -7.14 4.27
C LEU A 66 27.25 -8.52 3.93
#